data_AF-A0A1G6B6I3-F1
#
_entry.id   AF-A0A1G6B6I3-F1
#
_cell.length_a   1.000
_cell.length_b   1.000
_cell.length_c   1.000
_cell.angle_alpha   90.00
_cell.angle_beta   90.00
_cell.angle_gamma   90.00
#
_symmetry.space_group_name_H-M   'P 1'
#
loop_
_entity.id
_entity.type
_entity.pdbx_description
1 polymer ?
#
loop_
_entity_poly.entity_id
_entity_poly.type
_entity_poly.pdbx_seq_one_letter_code
_entity_poly.pdbx_strand_id
1 'polypeptide(L)'
;MDLNRLSKEEVDLLIDRLKNPMNRLSYGKINVKLSAMFNSINITESVIDDGDVEYFLHVYRGKYDMTRFSFHLRFKDNHEHLVRVDINPTGKHVNPDGSVITDSHMHIYNPESNKKDSFAIPLNPKEFPNIETIIEAYMSFEQYINLE
;
A
#
# COMPACT_ATOMS: atom_id res chain seq x y z
N MET A 1 19.16 -10.28 2.17
CA MET A 1 18.51 -9.09 2.75
C MET A 1 17.66 -9.56 3.91
N ASP A 2 17.73 -8.89 5.05
CA ASP A 2 16.95 -9.21 6.24
C ASP A 2 15.68 -8.35 6.26
N LEU A 3 14.53 -8.97 5.99
CA LEU A 3 13.24 -8.27 5.88
C LEU A 3 12.76 -7.64 7.21
N ASN A 4 13.42 -7.96 8.33
CA ASN A 4 13.12 -7.37 9.63
C ASN A 4 13.90 -6.07 9.89
N ARG A 5 14.92 -5.78 9.07
CA ARG A 5 15.88 -4.70 9.29
C ARG A 5 16.35 -4.08 7.97
N LEU A 6 15.41 -3.57 7.19
CA LEU A 6 15.70 -2.97 5.88
C LEU A 6 16.26 -1.56 6.02
N SER A 7 17.28 -1.22 5.24
CA SER A 7 17.67 0.19 5.02
C SER A 7 16.68 0.90 4.09
N LYS A 8 16.78 2.22 3.98
CA LYS A 8 15.96 2.99 3.03
C LYS A 8 16.23 2.55 1.58
N GLU A 9 17.48 2.31 1.23
CA GLU A 9 17.88 1.86 -0.10
C GLU A 9 17.33 0.45 -0.40
N GLU A 10 17.24 -0.43 0.60
CA GLU A 10 16.61 -1.74 0.45
C GLU A 10 15.09 -1.63 0.28
N VAL A 11 14.42 -0.71 0.97
CA VAL A 11 12.99 -0.41 0.76
C VAL A 11 12.74 0.08 -0.67
N ASP A 12 13.51 1.06 -1.13
CA ASP A 12 13.39 1.60 -2.49
C ASP A 12 13.67 0.51 -3.54
N LEU A 13 14.69 -0.33 -3.32
CA LEU A 13 15.00 -1.47 -4.18
C LEU A 13 13.83 -2.46 -4.26
N LEU A 14 13.19 -2.80 -3.14
CA LEU A 14 12.06 -3.73 -3.12
C LEU A 14 10.85 -3.18 -3.88
N ILE A 15 10.56 -1.87 -3.73
CA ILE A 15 9.51 -1.21 -4.51
C ILE A 15 9.84 -1.28 -6.01
N ASP A 16 11.09 -1.13 -6.40
CA ASP A 16 11.50 -1.18 -7.81
C ASP A 16 11.43 -2.60 -8.41
N ARG A 17 11.68 -3.64 -7.61
CA ARG A 17 11.57 -5.06 -8.03
C ARG A 17 10.15 -5.50 -8.38
N LEU A 18 9.15 -4.83 -7.81
CA LEU A 18 7.75 -5.09 -8.10
C LEU A 18 7.36 -4.76 -9.56
N LYS A 19 8.22 -4.08 -10.35
CA LYS A 19 8.07 -3.86 -11.81
C LYS A 19 7.83 -5.13 -12.61
N ASN A 20 8.45 -6.24 -12.21
CA ASN A 20 8.40 -7.49 -12.95
C ASN A 20 8.08 -8.67 -12.03
N PRO A 21 6.90 -8.66 -11.39
CA PRO A 21 6.57 -9.69 -10.42
C PRO A 21 6.32 -11.01 -11.17
N MET A 22 6.84 -12.10 -10.62
CA MET A 22 6.82 -13.41 -11.29
C MET A 22 5.41 -13.93 -11.55
N ASN A 23 4.42 -13.46 -10.77
CA ASN A 23 3.02 -13.88 -10.86
C ASN A 23 2.08 -12.81 -11.49
N ARG A 24 2.57 -12.06 -12.49
CA ARG A 24 1.85 -10.99 -13.21
C ARG A 24 0.39 -11.28 -13.56
N LEU A 25 0.09 -12.51 -13.96
CA LEU A 25 -1.27 -12.94 -14.36
C LEU A 25 -2.26 -13.09 -13.19
N SER A 26 -1.79 -13.10 -11.93
CA SER A 26 -2.64 -13.34 -10.75
C SER A 26 -3.32 -12.08 -10.22
N TYR A 27 -2.66 -10.91 -10.26
CA TYR A 27 -3.17 -9.67 -9.66
C TYR A 27 -3.89 -8.73 -10.63
N GLY A 28 -3.73 -8.88 -11.95
CA GLY A 28 -4.55 -8.16 -12.95
C GLY A 28 -6.07 -8.41 -12.81
N LYS A 29 -6.47 -9.37 -11.97
CA LYS A 29 -7.86 -9.64 -11.60
C LYS A 29 -8.39 -8.73 -10.49
N ILE A 30 -7.54 -7.99 -9.76
CA ILE A 30 -7.98 -7.13 -8.66
C ILE A 30 -8.85 -5.99 -9.21
N ASN A 31 -8.43 -5.32 -10.29
CA ASN A 31 -9.24 -4.28 -10.95
C ASN A 31 -10.61 -4.79 -11.41
N VAL A 32 -10.67 -6.03 -11.93
CA VAL A 32 -11.93 -6.70 -12.30
C VAL A 32 -12.79 -6.99 -11.05
N LYS A 33 -12.18 -7.45 -9.95
CA LYS A 33 -12.89 -7.69 -8.68
C LYS A 33 -13.42 -6.39 -8.08
N LEU A 34 -12.61 -5.32 -8.06
CA LEU A 34 -12.97 -4.01 -7.52
C LEU A 34 -14.13 -3.39 -8.30
N SER A 35 -14.07 -3.42 -9.63
CA SER A 35 -15.15 -2.91 -10.49
C SER A 35 -16.47 -3.66 -10.34
N ALA A 36 -16.45 -4.92 -9.89
CA ALA A 36 -17.65 -5.71 -9.60
C ALA A 36 -18.20 -5.52 -8.18
N MET A 37 -17.47 -4.86 -7.26
CA MET A 37 -17.82 -4.75 -5.84
C MET A 37 -18.32 -3.35 -5.46
N PHE A 38 -19.62 -3.27 -5.16
CA PHE A 38 -20.26 -2.01 -4.75
C PHE A 38 -20.25 -1.74 -3.23
N ASN A 39 -20.01 -2.76 -2.40
CA ASN A 39 -20.13 -2.68 -0.93
C ASN A 39 -18.76 -2.78 -0.23
N SER A 40 -18.68 -3.44 0.93
CA SER A 40 -17.42 -3.73 1.60
C SER A 40 -16.49 -4.54 0.70
N ILE A 41 -15.21 -4.20 0.72
CA ILE A 41 -14.17 -4.88 -0.03
C ILE A 41 -13.17 -5.46 0.96
N ASN A 42 -12.80 -6.70 0.75
CA ASN A 42 -11.74 -7.38 1.49
C ASN A 42 -11.09 -8.39 0.54
N ILE A 43 -10.06 -7.94 -0.16
CA ILE A 43 -9.33 -8.73 -1.15
C ILE A 43 -7.90 -8.88 -0.64
N THR A 44 -7.37 -10.10 -0.69
CA THR A 44 -5.94 -10.35 -0.45
C THR A 44 -5.43 -11.22 -1.57
N GLU A 45 -4.38 -10.78 -2.24
CA GLU A 45 -3.65 -11.54 -3.25
C GLU A 45 -2.20 -11.67 -2.84
N SER A 46 -1.56 -12.73 -3.32
CA SER A 46 -0.11 -12.90 -3.16
C SER A 46 0.61 -12.25 -4.33
N VAL A 47 1.72 -11.57 -4.05
CA VAL A 47 2.65 -11.05 -5.07
C VAL A 47 4.02 -11.62 -4.78
N ILE A 48 4.76 -12.00 -5.82
CA ILE A 48 6.14 -12.47 -5.71
C ILE A 48 6.99 -11.58 -6.61
N ASP A 49 7.96 -10.87 -6.04
CA ASP A 49 8.87 -10.03 -6.82
C ASP A 49 9.93 -10.85 -7.58
N ASP A 50 10.78 -10.18 -8.36
CA ASP A 50 11.83 -10.81 -9.17
C ASP A 50 12.98 -11.43 -8.34
N GLY A 51 13.00 -11.21 -7.03
CA GLY A 51 13.97 -11.72 -6.08
C GLY A 51 13.39 -12.75 -5.11
N ASP A 52 12.27 -13.36 -5.46
CA ASP A 52 11.55 -14.38 -4.67
C ASP A 52 11.01 -13.89 -3.32
N VAL A 53 10.89 -12.56 -3.11
CA VAL A 53 10.24 -12.04 -1.91
C VAL A 53 8.74 -12.08 -2.09
N GLU A 54 8.04 -12.63 -1.10
CA GLU A 54 6.60 -12.79 -1.12
C GLU A 54 5.87 -11.70 -0.30
N TYR A 55 4.82 -11.14 -0.90
CA TYR A 55 3.99 -10.11 -0.31
C TYR A 55 2.52 -10.50 -0.29
N PHE A 56 1.77 -9.94 0.65
CA PHE A 56 0.32 -9.80 0.55
C PHE A 56 -0.01 -8.40 0.03
N LEU A 57 -0.70 -8.37 -1.11
CA LEU A 57 -1.39 -7.19 -1.63
C LEU A 57 -2.84 -7.24 -1.15
N HIS A 58 -3.22 -6.30 -0.30
CA HIS A 58 -4.51 -6.29 0.36
C HIS A 58 -5.26 -4.98 0.11
N VAL A 59 -6.52 -5.11 -0.31
CA VAL A 59 -7.43 -3.99 -0.54
C VAL A 59 -8.61 -4.13 0.40
N TYR A 60 -8.85 -3.08 1.19
CA TYR A 60 -9.90 -3.07 2.20
C TYR A 60 -10.78 -1.83 2.09
N ARG A 61 -12.10 -2.04 2.13
CA ARG A 61 -13.11 -0.98 2.31
C ARG A 61 -14.18 -1.47 3.28
N GLY A 62 -14.44 -0.69 4.32
CA GLY A 62 -15.50 -0.98 5.29
C GLY A 62 -16.90 -0.90 4.66
N LYS A 63 -17.91 -1.38 5.39
CA LYS A 63 -19.32 -1.35 4.93
C LYS A 63 -19.97 0.03 5.08
N TYR A 64 -19.55 0.80 6.08
CA TYR A 64 -20.32 1.97 6.56
C TYR A 64 -19.89 3.29 5.94
N ASP A 65 -18.62 3.42 5.58
CA ASP A 65 -18.07 4.62 4.98
C ASP A 65 -17.31 4.25 3.71
N MET A 66 -17.92 4.55 2.57
CA MET A 66 -17.35 4.23 1.26
C MET A 66 -16.21 5.17 0.87
N THR A 67 -16.08 6.30 1.55
CA THR A 67 -14.98 7.27 1.35
C THR A 67 -13.69 6.85 2.04
N ARG A 68 -13.75 5.77 2.85
CA ARG A 68 -12.63 5.24 3.63
C ARG A 68 -12.23 3.85 3.19
N PHE A 69 -11.01 3.72 2.71
CA PHE A 69 -10.44 2.46 2.24
C PHE A 69 -8.92 2.50 2.32
N SER A 70 -8.30 1.33 2.22
CA SER A 70 -6.84 1.21 2.34
C SER A 70 -6.27 0.14 1.42
N PHE A 71 -5.01 0.37 1.05
CA PHE A 71 -4.19 -0.54 0.25
C PHE A 71 -2.95 -0.88 1.05
N HIS A 72 -2.60 -2.16 1.10
CA HIS A 72 -1.47 -2.64 1.87
C HIS A 72 -0.64 -3.56 1.01
N LEU A 73 0.65 -3.28 0.95
CA LEU A 73 1.66 -4.23 0.52
C LEU A 73 2.52 -4.57 1.74
N ARG A 74 2.40 -5.80 2.22
CA ARG A 74 3.12 -6.28 3.41
C ARG A 74 3.85 -7.58 3.12
N PHE A 75 4.98 -7.81 3.76
CA PHE A 75 5.70 -9.07 3.62
C PHE A 75 4.85 -10.23 4.15
N LYS A 76 4.91 -11.39 3.49
CA LYS A 76 4.24 -12.58 4.01
C LYS A 76 4.91 -13.15 5.26
N ASP A 77 6.22 -12.99 5.36
CA ASP A 77 7.04 -13.60 6.42
C ASP A 77 6.77 -12.96 7.79
N ASN A 78 6.88 -11.62 7.88
CA ASN A 78 6.76 -10.90 9.14
C ASN A 78 5.54 -9.97 9.23
N HIS A 79 4.73 -9.88 8.18
CA HIS A 79 3.54 -9.03 8.09
C HIS A 79 3.78 -7.52 8.23
N GLU A 80 5.04 -7.07 8.27
CA GLU A 80 5.37 -5.64 8.27
C GLU A 80 5.00 -5.02 6.91
N HIS A 81 4.47 -3.79 6.94
CA HIS A 81 4.11 -3.06 5.73
C HIS A 81 5.36 -2.52 5.05
N LEU A 82 5.50 -2.86 3.76
CA LEU A 82 6.44 -2.16 2.88
C LEU A 82 5.86 -0.79 2.50
N VAL A 83 4.62 -0.80 2.01
CA VAL A 83 3.83 0.41 1.70
C VAL A 83 2.38 0.20 2.13
N ARG A 84 1.77 1.23 2.70
CA ARG A 84 0.34 1.26 3.01
C ARG A 84 -0.22 2.64 2.68
N VAL A 85 -1.32 2.68 1.94
CA VAL A 85 -2.06 3.92 1.67
C VAL A 85 -3.40 3.84 2.38
N ASP A 86 -3.70 4.88 3.16
CA ASP A 86 -4.98 5.05 3.84
C ASP A 86 -5.71 6.24 3.21
N ILE A 87 -6.83 5.97 2.52
CA ILE A 87 -7.75 7.01 2.04
C ILE A 87 -8.76 7.28 3.15
N ASN A 88 -8.70 8.49 3.70
CA ASN A 88 -9.59 8.94 4.75
C ASN A 88 -9.65 10.48 4.78
N PRO A 89 -10.68 11.10 4.16
CA PRO A 89 -10.81 12.56 4.07
C PRO A 89 -10.97 13.29 5.41
N THR A 90 -11.17 12.57 6.52
CA THR A 90 -11.25 13.15 7.87
C THR A 90 -10.17 12.55 8.79
N GLY A 91 -9.20 11.85 8.20
CA GLY A 91 -8.12 11.20 8.89
C GLY A 91 -7.24 12.19 9.63
N LYS A 92 -6.74 11.76 10.78
CA LYS A 92 -5.66 12.43 11.48
C LYS A 92 -4.66 11.38 11.93
N HIS A 93 -3.42 11.52 11.50
CA HIS A 93 -2.31 10.69 11.93
C HIS A 93 -1.29 11.54 12.67
N VAL A 94 -0.76 11.00 13.76
CA VAL A 94 0.31 11.64 14.53
C VAL A 94 1.53 10.75 14.42
N ASN A 95 2.57 11.27 13.78
CA ASN A 95 3.84 10.57 13.65
C ASN A 95 4.56 10.48 15.00
N PRO A 96 5.49 9.52 15.17
CA PRO A 96 6.29 9.39 16.38
C PRO A 96 7.10 10.65 16.75
N ASP A 97 7.46 11.48 15.77
CA ASP A 97 8.17 12.76 15.98
C ASP A 97 7.23 13.92 16.39
N GLY A 98 5.92 13.65 16.51
CA GLY A 98 4.89 14.61 16.86
C GLY A 98 4.33 15.40 15.67
N SER A 99 4.85 15.20 14.45
CA SER A 99 4.25 15.80 13.25
C SER A 99 2.85 15.22 13.01
N VAL A 100 1.95 16.05 12.49
CA VAL A 100 0.54 15.69 12.30
C VAL A 100 0.21 15.78 10.83
N ILE A 101 -0.39 14.70 10.31
CA ILE A 101 -0.93 14.64 8.96
C ILE A 101 -2.44 14.59 9.07
N THR A 102 -3.11 15.46 8.33
CA THR A 102 -4.55 15.42 8.13
C THR A 102 -4.84 14.74 6.80
N ASP A 103 -6.05 14.19 6.70
CA ASP A 103 -6.57 13.58 5.49
C ASP A 103 -5.84 12.27 5.11
N SER A 104 -6.02 11.85 3.85
CA SER A 104 -5.44 10.64 3.29
C SER A 104 -3.91 10.71 3.26
N HIS A 105 -3.26 9.61 3.62
CA HIS A 105 -1.80 9.56 3.80
C HIS A 105 -1.24 8.18 3.47
N MET A 106 0.08 8.12 3.37
CA MET A 106 0.81 6.89 3.07
C MET A 106 1.83 6.61 4.16
N HIS A 107 1.90 5.36 4.59
CA HIS A 107 2.94 4.81 5.44
C HIS A 107 3.93 4.05 4.55
N ILE A 108 5.22 4.29 4.77
CA ILE A 108 6.31 3.56 4.13
C ILE A 108 7.12 2.91 5.24
N TYR A 109 7.63 1.71 5.00
CA TYR A 109 8.54 1.04 5.92
C TYR A 109 9.63 1.99 6.41
N ASN A 110 9.69 2.19 7.72
CA ASN A 110 10.71 3.03 8.35
C ASN A 110 11.66 2.17 9.20
N PRO A 111 12.95 2.02 8.81
CA PRO A 111 13.96 1.27 9.58
C PRO A 111 14.06 1.74 11.03
N GLU A 112 13.99 3.05 11.22
CA GLU A 112 14.28 3.72 12.49
C GLU A 112 13.11 3.63 13.49
N SER A 113 11.93 3.22 13.02
CA SER A 113 10.78 3.02 13.91
C SER A 113 10.73 1.61 14.48
N ASN A 114 10.27 1.51 15.73
CA ASN A 114 9.93 0.21 16.34
C ASN A 114 8.77 -0.48 15.62
N LYS A 115 7.78 0.31 15.15
CA LYS A 115 6.67 -0.17 14.33
C LYS A 115 6.87 0.36 12.92
N LYS A 116 7.15 -0.51 11.96
CA LYS A 116 7.71 -0.11 10.66
C LYS A 116 6.76 0.74 9.83
N ASP A 117 5.45 0.63 10.07
CA ASP A 117 4.40 1.44 9.43
C ASP A 117 3.95 2.66 10.26
N SER A 118 4.67 3.06 11.33
CA SER A 118 4.15 4.13 12.20
C SER A 118 4.32 5.54 11.64
N PHE A 119 5.28 5.73 10.73
CA PHE A 119 5.57 7.02 10.14
C PHE A 119 4.83 7.13 8.82
N ALA A 120 4.06 8.20 8.66
CA ALA A 120 3.34 8.51 7.45
C ALA A 120 3.83 9.81 6.82
N ILE A 121 3.50 9.97 5.55
CA ILE A 121 3.64 11.21 4.79
C ILE A 121 2.31 11.53 4.09
N PRO A 122 2.02 12.83 3.82
CA PRO A 122 0.87 13.20 3.01
C PRO A 122 0.94 12.55 1.63
N LEU A 123 -0.22 12.24 1.03
CA LEU A 123 -0.26 11.80 -0.36
C LEU A 123 0.20 12.92 -1.29
N ASN A 124 1.13 12.60 -2.18
CA ASN A 124 1.59 13.51 -3.21
C ASN A 124 0.57 13.54 -4.37
N PRO A 125 -0.03 14.69 -4.71
CA PRO A 125 -1.01 14.77 -5.80
C PRO A 125 -0.46 14.42 -7.19
N LYS A 126 0.87 14.40 -7.36
CA LYS A 126 1.48 13.93 -8.62
C LYS A 126 1.47 12.41 -8.74
N GLU A 127 1.59 11.70 -7.62
CA GLU A 127 1.59 10.23 -7.55
C GLU A 127 0.16 9.70 -7.39
N PHE A 128 -0.69 10.44 -6.66
CA PHE A 128 -2.10 10.13 -6.42
C PHE A 128 -2.99 11.29 -6.90
N PRO A 129 -3.13 11.48 -8.23
CA PRO A 129 -3.89 12.59 -8.81
C PRO A 129 -5.41 12.48 -8.58
N ASN A 130 -5.94 11.28 -8.42
CA ASN A 130 -7.34 11.06 -8.10
C ASN A 130 -7.50 9.94 -7.06
N ILE A 131 -8.16 10.26 -5.96
CA ILE A 131 -8.44 9.33 -4.85
C ILE A 131 -9.94 9.28 -4.48
N GLU A 132 -10.81 9.84 -5.32
CA GLU A 132 -12.25 9.90 -5.05
C GLU A 132 -12.89 8.51 -5.04
N THR A 133 -12.42 7.63 -5.93
CA THR A 133 -12.87 6.25 -5.99
C THR A 133 -11.76 5.28 -5.63
N ILE A 134 -12.15 4.11 -5.11
CA ILE A 134 -11.21 3.04 -4.78
C ILE A 134 -10.45 2.54 -6.01
N ILE A 135 -11.07 2.57 -7.19
CA ILE A 135 -10.46 2.09 -8.43
C ILE A 135 -9.35 3.06 -8.85
N GLU A 136 -9.64 4.36 -8.92
CA GLU A 136 -8.65 5.37 -9.31
C GLU A 136 -7.48 5.42 -8.32
N ALA A 137 -7.79 5.42 -7.03
CA ALA A 137 -6.77 5.40 -5.99
C ALA A 137 -5.91 4.12 -6.04
N TYR A 138 -6.53 2.97 -6.36
CA TYR A 138 -5.81 1.70 -6.49
C TYR A 138 -4.93 1.67 -7.73
N MET A 139 -5.36 2.25 -8.87
CA MET A 139 -4.51 2.41 -10.05
C MET A 139 -3.27 3.27 -9.74
N SER A 140 -3.44 4.39 -9.03
CA SER A 140 -2.30 5.20 -8.56
C SER A 140 -1.40 4.42 -7.60
N PHE A 141 -1.98 3.61 -6.72
CA PHE A 141 -1.21 2.75 -5.84
C PHE A 141 -0.39 1.70 -6.60
N GLU A 142 -0.99 1.01 -7.58
CA GLU A 142 -0.30 0.05 -8.45
C GLU A 142 0.88 0.71 -9.18
N GLN A 143 0.70 1.92 -9.71
CA GLN A 143 1.78 2.69 -10.33
C GLN A 143 2.88 3.04 -9.33
N TYR A 144 2.52 3.48 -8.12
CA TYR A 144 3.47 3.86 -7.09
C TYR A 144 4.35 2.68 -6.65
N ILE A 145 3.76 1.50 -6.42
CA ILE A 145 4.52 0.29 -6.08
C ILE A 145 5.06 -0.44 -7.31
N ASN A 146 5.07 0.23 -8.47
CA ASN A 146 5.53 -0.27 -9.74
C ASN A 146 4.93 -1.63 -10.17
N LEU A 147 3.65 -1.90 -9.95
CA LEU A 147 2.99 -3.11 -10.46
C LEU A 147 2.47 -2.97 -11.91
N GLU A 148 2.69 -1.83 -12.58
CA GLU A 148 2.35 -1.60 -14.00
C GLU A 148 3.57 -1.59 -14.94
#